data_AF-A0A2V9ZYY2-F1
#
_entry.id   AF-A0A2V9ZYY2-F1
#
_cell.length_a   1.000
_cell.length_b   1.000
_cell.length_c   1.000
_cell.angle_alpha   90.00
_cell.angle_beta   90.00
_cell.angle_gamma   90.00
#
_symmetry.space_group_name_H-M   'P 1'
#
loop_
_entity.id
_entity.type
_entity.pdbx_description
1 polymer ?
#
loop_
_entity_poly.entity_id
_entity_poly.type
_entity_poly.pdbx_seq_one_letter_code
_entity_poly.pdbx_strand_id
1 'polypeptide(L)'
;MGWGVAWNVTTPFLVVQMPPGSANWCIGCIGSEESATEAGTGKAIPNGFYDSLGALVTPSSLYLAQLRDRLGNAAIANIGYGNFALAATPSSRTVTAGGSTSYTISVTPSGTFSDSVVLSVSGLPMGASASLTPASLASGNSTLSISTSSSTPAGSYTLSVTGTSGNLAHSKNVTLNVNPSATLPAGWSDTDIGTVGVAGSASFSNGVFTVNGSGSDIWSSADSFNYASESLSGDVTITARVASQQNTNAWAKSGVMIRETTAANSSYVFVFVTPSMGREPARCNWRSKQVM
;
A
#
# COMPACT_ATOMS: atom_id res chain seq x y z
N MET A 1 -8.96 -24.26 46.20
CA MET A 1 -8.16 -23.03 46.05
C MET A 1 -9.05 -22.02 45.33
N GLY A 2 -9.26 -20.84 45.91
CA GLY A 2 -10.11 -19.79 45.34
C GLY A 2 -9.31 -18.83 44.47
N TRP A 3 -9.94 -18.22 43.48
CA TRP A 3 -9.26 -17.29 42.56
C TRP A 3 -10.09 -16.03 42.37
N GLY A 4 -9.42 -14.87 42.33
CA GLY A 4 -10.03 -13.57 42.05
C GLY A 4 -9.19 -12.77 41.05
N VAL A 5 -9.85 -11.96 40.23
CA VAL A 5 -9.18 -11.09 39.25
C VAL A 5 -9.80 -9.70 39.29
N ALA A 6 -8.96 -8.69 39.48
CA ALA A 6 -9.24 -7.31 39.15
C ALA A 6 -8.73 -7.05 37.72
N TRP A 7 -9.60 -6.59 36.82
CA TRP A 7 -9.27 -6.37 35.41
C TRP A 7 -9.49 -4.89 35.05
N ASN A 8 -8.46 -4.21 34.54
CA ASN A 8 -8.55 -2.81 34.12
C ASN A 8 -9.12 -1.85 35.17
N VAL A 9 -8.75 -2.06 36.44
CA VAL A 9 -9.18 -1.18 37.54
C VAL A 9 -8.24 0.01 37.65
N THR A 10 -8.80 1.22 37.76
CA THR A 10 -8.03 2.45 38.04
C THR A 10 -8.37 2.96 39.43
N THR A 11 -7.35 3.10 40.28
CA THR A 11 -7.48 3.52 41.68
C THR A 11 -6.15 4.11 42.16
N PRO A 12 -6.13 5.01 43.17
CA PRO A 12 -4.86 5.50 43.73
C PRO A 12 -3.97 4.37 44.30
N PHE A 13 -4.58 3.37 44.93
CA PHE A 13 -3.91 2.24 45.57
C PHE A 13 -4.62 0.91 45.30
N LEU A 14 -3.83 -0.16 45.24
CA LEU A 14 -4.24 -1.53 44.94
C LEU A 14 -3.74 -2.47 46.03
N VAL A 15 -4.66 -2.99 46.83
CA VAL A 15 -4.40 -4.05 47.80
C VAL A 15 -4.82 -5.38 47.19
N VAL A 16 -3.88 -6.10 46.58
CA VAL A 16 -4.11 -7.45 46.02
C VAL A 16 -3.38 -8.44 46.90
N GLN A 17 -4.12 -9.36 47.52
CA GLN A 17 -3.60 -10.23 48.58
C GLN A 17 -3.75 -11.71 48.22
N MET A 18 -2.89 -12.56 48.75
CA MET A 18 -2.88 -14.00 48.57
C MET A 18 -3.00 -14.71 49.93
N PRO A 19 -4.18 -14.62 50.60
CA PRO A 19 -4.41 -15.34 51.85
C PRO A 19 -4.40 -16.86 51.63
N PRO A 20 -4.27 -17.66 52.71
CA PRO A 20 -4.18 -19.11 52.60
C PRO A 20 -5.34 -19.72 51.79
N GLY A 21 -4.98 -20.47 50.75
CA GLY A 21 -5.95 -21.17 49.90
C GLY A 21 -6.56 -20.32 48.78
N SER A 22 -6.08 -19.10 48.54
CA SER A 22 -6.48 -18.30 47.38
C SER A 22 -5.28 -17.77 46.58
N ALA A 23 -5.56 -17.30 45.37
CA ALA A 23 -4.66 -16.48 44.58
C ALA A 23 -5.46 -15.39 43.87
N ASN A 24 -4.97 -14.15 43.94
CA ASN A 24 -5.64 -13.01 43.34
C ASN A 24 -4.70 -12.29 42.37
N TRP A 25 -5.25 -11.80 41.26
CA TRP A 25 -4.52 -11.07 40.23
C TRP A 25 -5.08 -9.67 40.04
N CYS A 26 -4.19 -8.71 39.79
CA CYS A 26 -4.51 -7.48 39.06
C CYS A 26 -3.95 -7.60 37.64
N ILE A 27 -4.78 -7.46 36.63
CA ILE A 27 -4.36 -7.47 35.22
C ILE A 27 -4.76 -6.15 34.58
N GLY A 28 -3.77 -5.41 34.09
CA GLY A 28 -3.96 -4.11 33.44
C GLY A 28 -4.47 -3.01 34.38
N CYS A 29 -4.12 -3.07 35.66
CA CYS A 29 -4.60 -2.09 36.64
C CYS A 29 -3.70 -0.84 36.67
N ILE A 30 -4.26 0.32 37.01
CA ILE A 30 -3.51 1.55 37.25
C ILE A 30 -3.69 1.95 38.73
N GLY A 31 -2.59 2.04 39.46
CA GLY A 31 -2.53 2.40 40.88
C GLY A 31 -1.20 2.02 41.51
N SER A 32 -0.97 2.46 42.75
CA SER A 32 0.20 2.05 43.53
C SER A 32 -0.07 0.75 44.30
N GLU A 33 0.89 -0.16 44.33
CA GLU A 33 0.77 -1.41 45.10
C GLU A 33 0.85 -1.13 46.60
N GLU A 34 -0.11 -1.67 47.36
CA GLU A 34 -0.12 -1.59 48.82
C GLU A 34 -0.25 -2.97 49.46
N SER A 35 0.46 -3.17 50.57
CA SER A 35 0.45 -4.40 51.35
C SER A 35 -0.53 -4.31 52.52
N ALA A 36 -1.12 -5.43 52.92
CA ALA A 36 -2.06 -5.50 54.03
C ALA A 36 -1.60 -6.46 55.15
N THR A 37 -2.14 -6.25 56.34
CA THR A 37 -1.98 -7.13 57.50
C THR A 37 -3.32 -7.75 57.91
N GLU A 38 -3.30 -8.96 58.43
CA GLU A 38 -4.45 -9.61 59.04
C GLU A 38 -4.98 -8.78 60.23
N ALA A 39 -6.31 -8.60 60.25
CA ALA A 39 -6.99 -7.84 61.28
C ALA A 39 -6.82 -8.51 62.66
N GLY A 40 -6.36 -7.75 63.65
CA GLY A 40 -6.21 -8.20 65.03
C GLY A 40 -4.96 -9.04 65.32
N THR A 41 -4.25 -9.55 64.30
CA THR A 41 -3.01 -10.33 64.49
C THR A 41 -1.75 -9.55 64.07
N GLY A 42 -1.90 -8.54 63.20
CA GLY A 42 -0.78 -7.75 62.68
C GLY A 42 0.14 -8.54 61.73
N LYS A 43 -0.24 -9.77 61.38
CA LYS A 43 0.54 -10.63 60.49
C LYS A 43 0.44 -10.11 59.05
N ALA A 44 1.58 -9.96 58.37
CA ALA A 44 1.59 -9.59 56.96
C ALA A 44 0.87 -10.66 56.11
N ILE A 45 -0.04 -10.21 55.24
CA ILE A 45 -0.65 -11.05 54.22
C ILE A 45 0.24 -10.93 52.96
N PRO A 46 0.63 -12.04 52.31
CA PRO A 46 1.40 -11.96 51.08
C PRO A 46 0.61 -11.25 49.98
N ASN A 47 1.28 -10.41 49.19
CA ASN A 47 0.64 -9.81 48.02
C ASN A 47 0.32 -10.86 46.95
N GLY A 48 -0.70 -10.58 46.15
CA GLY A 48 -1.07 -11.36 44.98
C GLY A 48 -0.20 -11.02 43.77
N PHE A 49 -0.73 -11.34 42.60
CA PHE A 49 -0.01 -11.19 41.34
C PHE A 49 -0.43 -9.92 40.62
N TYR A 50 0.52 -9.24 40.01
CA TYR A 50 0.29 -8.05 39.18
C TYR A 50 0.82 -8.33 37.79
N ASP A 51 -0.04 -8.18 36.79
CA ASP A 51 0.29 -8.26 35.37
C ASP A 51 -0.07 -6.93 34.72
N SER A 52 0.87 -6.36 33.97
CA SER A 52 0.69 -5.09 33.26
C SER A 52 0.27 -3.92 34.17
N LEU A 53 0.81 -3.85 35.40
CA LEU A 53 0.56 -2.74 36.33
C LEU A 53 1.02 -1.40 35.74
N GLY A 54 0.15 -0.38 35.80
CA GLY A 54 0.40 0.96 35.27
C GLY A 54 -0.19 1.20 33.87
N ALA A 55 -0.77 0.19 33.22
CA ALA A 55 -1.41 0.33 31.92
C ALA A 55 -2.66 -0.54 31.80
N LEU A 56 -3.73 -0.03 31.18
CA LEU A 56 -4.89 -0.85 30.85
C LEU A 56 -4.56 -1.85 29.73
N VAL A 57 -5.12 -3.05 29.80
CA VAL A 57 -4.99 -4.10 28.75
C VAL A 57 -6.22 -4.16 27.87
N THR A 58 -6.06 -4.64 26.63
CA THR A 58 -7.19 -4.96 25.74
C THR A 58 -7.49 -6.46 25.76
N PRO A 59 -8.77 -6.88 25.79
CA PRO A 59 -9.99 -6.07 25.78
C PRO A 59 -10.28 -5.38 27.13
N SER A 60 -11.07 -4.30 27.08
CA SER A 60 -11.35 -3.47 28.26
C SER A 60 -12.17 -4.17 29.36
N SER A 61 -12.98 -5.17 29.01
CA SER A 61 -13.81 -5.94 29.95
C SER A 61 -13.56 -7.45 29.82
N LEU A 62 -13.13 -8.08 30.91
CA LEU A 62 -12.95 -9.53 31.00
C LEU A 62 -14.27 -10.29 30.78
N TYR A 63 -15.39 -9.77 31.29
CA TYR A 63 -16.70 -10.39 31.09
C TYR A 63 -17.06 -10.44 29.61
N LEU A 64 -16.87 -9.33 28.89
CA LEU A 64 -17.14 -9.27 27.45
C LEU A 64 -16.17 -10.14 26.65
N ALA A 65 -14.90 -10.19 27.04
CA ALA A 65 -13.92 -11.09 26.44
C ALA A 65 -14.40 -12.55 26.53
N GLN A 66 -14.74 -12.99 27.74
CA GLN A 66 -15.19 -14.36 28.00
C GLN A 66 -16.53 -14.67 27.33
N LEU A 67 -17.46 -13.71 27.29
CA LEU A 67 -18.75 -13.90 26.62
C LEU A 67 -18.58 -14.03 25.11
N ARG A 68 -17.71 -13.20 24.52
CA ARG A 68 -17.38 -13.27 23.09
C ARG A 68 -16.66 -14.56 22.74
N ASP A 69 -15.73 -15.03 23.56
CA ASP A 69 -15.01 -16.29 23.31
C ASP A 69 -15.96 -17.50 23.41
N ARG A 70 -16.90 -17.49 24.36
CA ARG A 70 -17.86 -18.59 24.52
C ARG A 70 -18.96 -18.62 23.47
N LEU A 71 -19.51 -17.46 23.10
CA LEU A 71 -20.77 -17.38 22.35
C LEU A 71 -20.69 -16.50 21.09
N GLY A 72 -19.51 -15.97 20.77
CA GLY A 72 -19.28 -15.11 19.61
C GLY A 72 -19.82 -13.69 19.77
N ASN A 73 -19.65 -12.88 18.73
CA ASN A 73 -20.06 -11.48 18.70
C ASN A 73 -21.58 -11.27 18.86
N ALA A 74 -22.39 -12.26 18.48
CA ALA A 74 -23.85 -12.18 18.60
C ALA A 74 -24.31 -12.10 20.07
N ALA A 75 -23.62 -12.78 20.99
CA ALA A 75 -23.96 -12.74 22.41
C ALA A 75 -23.67 -11.39 23.06
N ILE A 76 -22.61 -10.70 22.61
CA ILE A 76 -22.29 -9.33 23.05
C ILE A 76 -23.41 -8.37 22.62
N ALA A 77 -23.90 -8.51 21.39
CA ALA A 77 -25.03 -7.70 20.90
C ALA A 77 -26.32 -7.94 21.68
N ASN A 78 -26.60 -9.20 22.04
CA ASN A 78 -27.82 -9.59 22.76
C ASN A 78 -27.91 -9.05 24.19
N ILE A 79 -26.78 -8.74 24.84
CA ILE A 79 -26.75 -8.10 26.16
C ILE A 79 -26.76 -6.56 26.09
N GLY A 80 -27.06 -5.99 24.91
CA GLY A 80 -27.23 -4.55 24.74
C GLY A 80 -25.94 -3.76 24.53
N TYR A 81 -24.80 -4.42 24.26
CA TYR A 81 -23.59 -3.73 23.84
C TYR A 81 -23.62 -3.47 22.33
N GLY A 82 -23.39 -2.21 21.96
CA GLY A 82 -23.29 -1.82 20.56
C GLY A 82 -22.07 -2.45 19.89
N ASN A 83 -22.26 -2.98 18.68
CA ASN A 83 -21.19 -3.41 17.79
C ASN A 83 -21.55 -3.07 16.33
N PHE A 84 -20.61 -3.19 15.40
CA PHE A 84 -20.89 -3.08 13.97
C PHE A 84 -20.15 -4.18 13.18
N ALA A 85 -20.67 -4.48 11.99
CA ALA A 85 -20.00 -5.34 11.02
C ALA A 85 -19.54 -4.50 9.81
N LEU A 86 -18.39 -4.87 9.25
CA LEU A 86 -17.92 -4.37 7.98
C LEU A 86 -18.07 -5.44 6.90
N ALA A 87 -18.49 -5.01 5.72
CA ALA A 87 -18.38 -5.78 4.48
C ALA A 87 -17.74 -4.91 3.40
N ALA A 88 -17.06 -5.55 2.44
CA ALA A 88 -16.46 -4.87 1.30
C ALA A 88 -16.74 -5.68 0.04
N THR A 89 -17.32 -5.05 -0.98
CA THR A 89 -17.74 -5.71 -2.22
C THR A 89 -17.36 -4.89 -3.46
N PRO A 90 -16.94 -5.54 -4.57
CA PRO A 90 -16.59 -6.96 -4.67
C PRO A 90 -15.31 -7.31 -3.87
N SER A 91 -15.02 -8.60 -3.66
CA SER A 91 -13.79 -9.01 -2.96
C SER A 91 -12.51 -8.78 -3.77
N SER A 92 -12.62 -8.62 -5.08
CA SER A 92 -11.51 -8.31 -5.99
C SER A 92 -11.94 -7.36 -7.11
N ARG A 93 -11.02 -6.50 -7.53
CA ARG A 93 -11.12 -5.67 -8.73
C ARG A 93 -9.81 -5.72 -9.50
N THR A 94 -9.92 -5.62 -10.82
CA THR A 94 -8.78 -5.47 -11.72
C THR A 94 -8.79 -4.08 -12.35
N VAL A 95 -7.60 -3.47 -12.45
CA VAL A 95 -7.37 -2.18 -13.10
C VAL A 95 -6.07 -2.27 -13.90
N THR A 96 -5.99 -1.61 -15.05
CA THR A 96 -4.71 -1.39 -15.73
C THR A 96 -4.00 -0.20 -15.07
N ALA A 97 -2.68 -0.28 -14.87
CA ALA A 97 -1.91 0.84 -14.33
C ALA A 97 -2.23 2.16 -15.06
N GLY A 98 -2.53 3.22 -14.30
CA GLY A 98 -3.05 4.50 -14.80
C GLY A 98 -4.57 4.63 -14.74
N GLY A 99 -5.28 3.52 -14.51
CA GLY A 99 -6.74 3.49 -14.37
C GLY A 99 -7.21 3.71 -12.93
N SER A 100 -8.53 3.64 -12.76
CA SER A 100 -9.19 3.72 -11.44
C SER A 100 -10.27 2.63 -11.29
N THR A 101 -10.57 2.26 -10.05
CA THR A 101 -11.64 1.33 -9.70
C THR A 101 -12.24 1.67 -8.34
N SER A 102 -13.30 0.98 -7.94
CA SER A 102 -13.93 1.20 -6.65
C SER A 102 -14.49 -0.07 -6.01
N TYR A 103 -14.62 0.00 -4.68
CA TYR A 103 -15.28 -0.96 -3.82
C TYR A 103 -16.36 -0.25 -3.01
N THR A 104 -17.41 -0.98 -2.66
CA THR A 104 -18.42 -0.56 -1.72
C THR A 104 -18.09 -1.14 -0.34
N ILE A 105 -17.95 -0.28 0.66
CA ILE A 105 -17.75 -0.65 2.05
C ILE A 105 -19.07 -0.45 2.79
N SER A 106 -19.62 -1.50 3.37
CA SER A 106 -20.87 -1.45 4.12
C SER A 106 -20.61 -1.53 5.62
N VAL A 107 -21.22 -0.62 6.37
CA VAL A 107 -21.24 -0.59 7.83
C VAL A 107 -22.64 -0.98 8.30
N THR A 108 -22.72 -2.07 9.07
CA THR A 108 -23.98 -2.58 9.63
C THR A 108 -23.92 -2.57 11.16
N PRO A 109 -24.55 -1.60 11.83
CA PRO A 109 -24.71 -1.60 13.28
C PRO A 109 -25.47 -2.83 13.80
N SER A 110 -25.24 -3.15 15.07
CA SER A 110 -25.89 -4.22 15.82
C SER A 110 -25.97 -3.87 17.31
N GLY A 111 -26.93 -4.48 18.01
CA GLY A 111 -27.21 -4.13 19.40
C GLY A 111 -27.68 -2.68 19.52
N THR A 112 -27.08 -1.92 20.42
CA THR A 112 -27.40 -0.50 20.70
C THR A 112 -26.49 0.49 19.96
N PHE A 113 -25.65 0.01 19.03
CA PHE A 113 -24.65 0.84 18.36
C PHE A 113 -25.30 1.91 17.48
N SER A 114 -24.99 3.17 17.75
CA SER A 114 -25.42 4.33 16.95
C SER A 114 -24.28 5.32 16.65
N ASP A 115 -23.07 5.02 17.12
CA ASP A 115 -21.91 5.89 16.96
C ASP A 115 -21.39 5.88 15.51
N SER A 116 -20.63 6.93 15.16
CA SER A 116 -19.96 7.02 13.87
C SER A 116 -18.77 6.06 13.81
N VAL A 117 -18.62 5.35 12.68
CA VAL A 117 -17.44 4.53 12.36
C VAL A 117 -16.55 5.32 11.41
N VAL A 118 -15.31 5.58 11.81
CA VAL A 118 -14.27 6.17 10.96
C VAL A 118 -13.63 5.06 10.13
N LEU A 119 -13.57 5.24 8.81
CA LEU A 119 -13.00 4.27 7.88
C LEU A 119 -11.59 4.70 7.44
N SER A 120 -10.72 3.72 7.28
CA SER A 120 -9.37 3.88 6.75
C SER A 120 -8.99 2.69 5.87
N VAL A 121 -7.99 2.88 5.01
CA VAL A 121 -7.47 1.83 4.12
C VAL A 121 -5.95 1.84 4.11
N SER A 122 -5.36 0.66 4.05
CA SER A 122 -3.92 0.43 3.97
C SER A 122 -3.58 -0.69 2.98
N GLY A 123 -2.30 -0.86 2.65
CA GLY A 123 -1.83 -1.88 1.71
C GLY A 123 -1.82 -1.47 0.23
N LEU A 124 -1.96 -0.16 -0.06
CA LEU A 124 -1.89 0.38 -1.41
C LEU A 124 -0.51 0.16 -2.06
N PRO A 125 -0.45 -0.17 -3.36
CA PRO A 125 0.81 -0.17 -4.10
C PRO A 125 1.39 1.24 -4.27
N MET A 126 2.69 1.31 -4.53
CA MET A 126 3.35 2.57 -4.87
C MET A 126 2.70 3.20 -6.12
N GLY A 127 2.47 4.51 -6.07
CA GLY A 127 1.82 5.25 -7.16
C GLY A 127 0.30 5.07 -7.24
N ALA A 128 -0.33 4.44 -6.23
CA ALA A 128 -1.79 4.42 -6.08
C ALA A 128 -2.26 5.30 -4.92
N SER A 129 -3.47 5.83 -5.03
CA SER A 129 -4.16 6.60 -4.00
C SER A 129 -5.54 6.04 -3.72
N ALA A 130 -6.06 6.31 -2.53
CA ALA A 130 -7.40 5.91 -2.12
C ALA A 130 -8.17 7.06 -1.46
N SER A 131 -9.49 7.07 -1.65
CA SER A 131 -10.41 7.93 -0.92
C SER A 131 -11.67 7.17 -0.52
N LEU A 132 -12.23 7.53 0.64
CA LEU A 132 -13.48 6.96 1.17
C LEU A 132 -14.53 8.06 1.21
N THR A 133 -15.72 7.81 0.67
CA THR A 133 -16.81 8.80 0.64
C THR A 133 -18.14 8.14 0.98
N PRO A 134 -18.73 8.44 2.16
CA PRO A 134 -18.15 9.24 3.25
C PRO A 134 -16.99 8.51 3.96
N ALA A 135 -16.04 9.26 4.53
CA ALA A 135 -14.93 8.70 5.32
C ALA A 135 -15.35 8.22 6.72
N SER A 136 -16.52 8.66 7.20
CA SER A 136 -17.13 8.17 8.44
C SER A 136 -18.64 8.10 8.32
N LEU A 137 -19.25 7.07 8.90
CA LEU A 137 -20.69 6.86 8.87
C LEU A 137 -21.14 5.98 10.04
N ALA A 138 -22.34 6.22 10.56
CA ALA A 138 -22.94 5.36 11.57
C ALA A 138 -23.48 4.05 10.97
N SER A 139 -24.10 4.13 9.79
CA SER A 139 -24.62 2.97 9.05
C SER A 139 -24.68 3.27 7.55
N GLY A 140 -24.77 2.22 6.74
CA GLY A 140 -24.92 2.32 5.29
C GLY A 140 -23.61 2.07 4.56
N ASN A 141 -23.42 2.76 3.43
CA ASN A 141 -22.32 2.47 2.50
C ASN A 141 -21.36 3.65 2.37
N SER A 142 -20.08 3.32 2.22
CA SER A 142 -19.01 4.22 1.78
C SER A 142 -18.40 3.68 0.50
N THR A 143 -18.07 4.57 -0.43
CA THR A 143 -17.35 4.20 -1.65
C THR A 143 -15.85 4.37 -1.41
N LEU A 144 -15.09 3.27 -1.52
CA LEU A 144 -13.63 3.27 -1.57
C LEU A 144 -13.22 3.41 -3.04
N SER A 145 -12.75 4.59 -3.43
CA SER A 145 -12.22 4.86 -4.76
C SER A 145 -10.70 4.67 -4.75
N ILE A 146 -10.19 3.93 -5.73
CA ILE A 146 -8.76 3.69 -5.92
C ILE A 146 -8.35 4.26 -7.28
N SER A 147 -7.29 5.04 -7.32
CA SER A 147 -6.66 5.51 -8.55
C SER A 147 -5.20 5.06 -8.60
N THR A 148 -4.76 4.63 -9.78
CA THR A 148 -3.38 4.19 -10.03
C THR A 148 -2.70 5.11 -11.04
N SER A 149 -1.38 5.16 -11.00
CA SER A 149 -0.57 5.83 -12.03
C SER A 149 -0.07 4.81 -13.05
N SER A 150 0.39 5.27 -14.22
CA SER A 150 0.98 4.37 -15.25
C SER A 150 2.25 3.66 -14.76
N SER A 151 2.89 4.19 -13.72
CA SER A 151 4.05 3.59 -13.04
C SER A 151 3.69 2.66 -11.89
N THR A 152 2.41 2.56 -11.52
CA THR A 152 1.98 1.60 -10.48
C THR A 152 2.35 0.18 -10.91
N PRO A 153 3.14 -0.56 -10.10
CA PRO A 153 3.58 -1.88 -10.52
C PRO A 153 2.41 -2.86 -10.64
N ALA A 154 2.40 -3.63 -11.73
CA ALA A 154 1.51 -4.75 -11.93
C ALA A 154 1.72 -5.81 -10.84
N GLY A 155 0.62 -6.38 -10.37
CA GLY A 155 0.64 -7.30 -9.24
C GLY A 155 -0.72 -7.46 -8.58
N SER A 156 -0.76 -8.29 -7.55
CA SER A 156 -1.93 -8.49 -6.70
C SER A 156 -1.66 -7.89 -5.33
N TYR A 157 -2.49 -6.94 -4.91
CA TYR A 157 -2.34 -6.20 -3.66
C TYR A 157 -3.54 -6.44 -2.75
N THR A 158 -3.28 -6.89 -1.52
CA THR A 158 -4.30 -7.01 -0.49
C THR A 158 -4.46 -5.68 0.23
N LEU A 159 -5.62 -5.04 0.05
CA LEU A 159 -5.98 -3.81 0.75
C LEU A 159 -6.76 -4.17 2.02
N SER A 160 -6.36 -3.61 3.15
CA SER A 160 -7.05 -3.76 4.44
C SER A 160 -7.87 -2.52 4.73
N VAL A 161 -9.20 -2.66 4.73
CA VAL A 161 -10.14 -1.60 5.10
C VAL A 161 -10.54 -1.77 6.56
N THR A 162 -10.24 -0.77 7.37
CA THR A 162 -10.48 -0.80 8.82
C THR A 162 -11.49 0.27 9.20
N GLY A 163 -12.52 -0.14 9.94
CA GLY A 163 -13.48 0.75 10.57
C GLY A 163 -13.25 0.79 12.08
N THR A 164 -13.22 1.98 12.65
CA THR A 164 -12.98 2.19 14.09
C THR A 164 -14.03 3.11 14.70
N SER A 165 -14.51 2.76 15.90
CA SER A 165 -15.37 3.61 16.73
C SER A 165 -15.05 3.37 18.21
N GLY A 166 -14.46 4.36 18.88
CA GLY A 166 -13.93 4.20 20.23
C GLY A 166 -12.92 3.04 20.31
N ASN A 167 -13.21 2.04 21.14
CA ASN A 167 -12.39 0.83 21.31
C ASN A 167 -12.77 -0.32 20.36
N LEU A 168 -13.77 -0.14 19.50
CA LEU A 168 -14.17 -1.14 18.51
C LEU A 168 -13.41 -0.92 17.21
N ALA A 169 -12.78 -1.98 16.72
CA ALA A 169 -12.11 -1.99 15.42
C ALA A 169 -12.44 -3.29 14.69
N HIS A 170 -12.85 -3.17 13.43
CA HIS A 170 -13.08 -4.29 12.52
C HIS A 170 -12.31 -4.06 11.23
N SER A 171 -11.84 -5.13 10.60
CA SER A 171 -11.13 -5.05 9.32
C SER A 171 -11.69 -6.02 8.29
N LYS A 172 -11.70 -5.60 7.02
CA LYS A 172 -12.02 -6.43 5.86
C LYS A 172 -11.00 -6.22 4.76
N ASN A 173 -10.61 -7.33 4.14
CA ASN A 173 -9.66 -7.32 3.04
C ASN A 173 -10.38 -7.35 1.70
N VAL A 174 -9.86 -6.59 0.74
CA VAL A 174 -10.18 -6.69 -0.68
C VAL A 174 -8.89 -6.83 -1.48
N THR A 175 -8.97 -7.37 -2.69
CA THR A 175 -7.82 -7.55 -3.57
C THR A 175 -7.88 -6.58 -4.75
N LEU A 176 -6.81 -5.83 -4.97
CA LEU A 176 -6.60 -5.02 -6.16
C LEU A 176 -5.59 -5.72 -7.07
N ASN A 177 -6.04 -6.11 -8.25
CA ASN A 177 -5.18 -6.65 -9.30
C ASN A 177 -4.82 -5.53 -10.27
N VAL A 178 -3.53 -5.22 -10.38
CA VAL A 178 -3.01 -4.22 -11.31
C VAL A 178 -2.40 -4.95 -12.51
N ASN A 179 -2.94 -4.69 -13.70
CA ASN A 179 -2.36 -5.10 -14.97
C ASN A 179 -1.33 -4.09 -15.44
N PRO A 180 -0.30 -4.52 -16.19
CA PRO A 180 0.68 -3.61 -16.78
C PRO A 180 0.02 -2.61 -17.73
N SER A 181 0.49 -1.35 -17.74
CA SER A 181 0.08 -0.38 -18.76
C SER A 181 0.71 -0.72 -20.10
N ALA A 182 -0.09 -0.59 -21.17
CA ALA A 182 0.39 -0.65 -22.55
C ALA A 182 0.73 0.73 -23.12
N THR A 183 0.54 1.81 -22.35
CA THR A 183 0.80 3.18 -22.77
C THR A 183 2.02 3.76 -22.05
N LEU A 184 2.62 4.77 -22.66
CA LEU A 184 3.70 5.54 -22.04
C LEU A 184 3.17 6.40 -20.86
N PRO A 185 4.04 6.86 -19.95
CA PRO A 185 3.67 7.80 -18.91
C PRO A 185 3.14 9.12 -19.47
N ALA A 186 2.37 9.86 -18.67
CA ALA A 186 1.92 11.20 -19.06
C ALA A 186 3.12 12.10 -19.39
N GLY A 187 3.03 12.86 -20.48
CA GLY A 187 4.12 13.71 -20.98
C GLY A 187 5.03 13.03 -22.01
N TRP A 188 5.00 11.70 -22.10
CA TRP A 188 5.78 10.95 -23.08
C TRP A 188 4.99 10.73 -24.38
N SER A 189 5.71 10.77 -25.50
CA SER A 189 5.23 10.48 -26.84
C SER A 189 5.97 9.28 -27.42
N ASP A 190 5.28 8.52 -28.27
CA ASP A 190 5.85 7.45 -29.09
C ASP A 190 5.86 7.93 -30.54
N THR A 191 7.01 7.98 -31.19
CA THR A 191 7.14 8.59 -32.52
C THR A 191 8.23 7.93 -33.35
N ASP A 192 7.86 7.48 -34.55
CA ASP A 192 8.81 7.12 -35.57
C ASP A 192 9.49 8.37 -36.15
N ILE A 193 10.81 8.45 -35.99
CA ILE A 193 11.65 9.48 -36.60
C ILE A 193 11.99 9.04 -38.01
N GLY A 194 11.71 9.90 -38.99
CA GLY A 194 11.93 9.62 -40.40
C GLY A 194 11.00 8.53 -40.97
N THR A 195 11.41 7.91 -42.08
CA THR A 195 10.64 6.83 -42.71
C THR A 195 11.09 5.50 -42.16
N VAL A 196 10.17 4.73 -41.58
CA VAL A 196 10.43 3.39 -41.03
C VAL A 196 9.68 2.32 -41.84
N GLY A 197 10.20 1.09 -41.84
CA GLY A 197 9.59 -0.03 -42.59
C GLY A 197 8.35 -0.63 -41.91
N VAL A 198 8.29 -0.56 -40.58
CA VAL A 198 7.19 -0.98 -39.72
C VAL A 198 7.01 0.08 -38.64
N ALA A 199 5.77 0.51 -38.41
CA ALA A 199 5.46 1.49 -37.37
C ALA A 199 5.95 1.00 -35.99
N GLY A 200 6.60 1.89 -35.26
CA GLY A 200 7.08 1.66 -33.92
C GLY A 200 5.94 1.51 -32.91
N SER A 201 6.30 1.03 -31.72
CA SER A 201 5.44 1.13 -30.54
C SER A 201 6.27 1.30 -29.28
N ALA A 202 5.71 1.96 -28.28
CA ALA A 202 6.31 2.05 -26.96
C ALA A 202 5.28 1.94 -25.83
N SER A 203 5.67 1.26 -24.77
CA SER A 203 4.86 1.09 -23.55
C SER A 203 5.73 1.22 -22.30
N PHE A 204 5.09 1.48 -21.16
CA PHE A 204 5.77 1.53 -19.89
C PHE A 204 5.01 0.73 -18.84
N SER A 205 5.71 -0.20 -18.17
CA SER A 205 5.16 -0.91 -17.04
C SER A 205 6.26 -1.38 -16.09
N ASN A 206 5.97 -1.38 -14.78
CA ASN A 206 6.88 -1.89 -13.75
C ASN A 206 8.27 -1.22 -13.79
N GLY A 207 8.33 0.07 -14.12
CA GLY A 207 9.60 0.79 -14.24
C GLY A 207 10.39 0.47 -15.53
N VAL A 208 9.80 -0.25 -16.48
CA VAL A 208 10.45 -0.67 -17.73
C VAL A 208 9.73 -0.07 -18.93
N PHE A 209 10.47 0.71 -19.73
CA PHE A 209 10.05 1.07 -21.07
C PHE A 209 10.30 -0.11 -22.03
N THR A 210 9.29 -0.49 -22.80
CA THR A 210 9.42 -1.43 -23.91
C THR A 210 9.23 -0.65 -25.20
N VAL A 211 10.27 -0.58 -26.02
CA VAL A 211 10.25 0.17 -27.29
C VAL A 211 10.53 -0.81 -28.42
N ASN A 212 9.57 -0.93 -29.34
CA ASN A 212 9.72 -1.63 -30.60
C ASN A 212 9.95 -0.57 -31.69
N GLY A 213 11.02 -0.74 -32.45
CA GLY A 213 11.34 0.17 -33.54
C GLY A 213 11.82 -0.60 -34.76
N SER A 214 11.55 -0.02 -35.92
CA SER A 214 12.22 -0.39 -37.16
C SER A 214 12.89 0.85 -37.74
N GLY A 215 13.72 0.66 -38.75
CA GLY A 215 14.36 1.75 -39.45
C GLY A 215 15.72 1.37 -40.01
N SER A 216 16.21 2.20 -40.92
CA SER A 216 17.43 1.91 -41.68
C SER A 216 18.69 2.14 -40.85
N ASP A 217 18.87 3.35 -40.33
CA ASP A 217 19.97 3.69 -39.43
C ASP A 217 19.76 5.08 -38.78
N ILE A 218 20.60 5.41 -37.81
CA ILE A 218 20.72 6.74 -37.22
C ILE A 218 22.08 7.30 -37.65
N TRP A 219 22.17 7.74 -38.90
CA TRP A 219 23.41 8.20 -39.53
C TRP A 219 23.16 9.13 -40.73
N SER A 220 24.22 9.65 -41.36
CA SER A 220 24.19 10.47 -42.57
C SER A 220 23.18 11.64 -42.46
N SER A 221 22.35 11.85 -43.49
CA SER A 221 21.41 12.96 -43.61
C SER A 221 20.00 12.66 -43.12
N ALA A 222 19.68 11.41 -42.75
CA ALA A 222 18.34 11.04 -42.30
C ALA A 222 18.39 9.88 -41.30
N ASP A 223 17.76 10.08 -40.15
CA ASP A 223 17.57 9.05 -39.14
C ASP A 223 16.25 8.31 -39.37
N SER A 224 16.23 7.03 -39.04
CA SER A 224 15.07 6.15 -39.12
C SER A 224 15.04 5.21 -37.91
N PHE A 225 14.14 5.46 -36.96
CA PHE A 225 13.99 4.69 -35.71
C PHE A 225 12.70 5.07 -34.96
N ASN A 226 12.27 4.26 -33.99
CA ASN A 226 11.19 4.65 -33.07
C ASN A 226 11.73 5.32 -31.78
N TYR A 227 11.07 6.37 -31.32
CA TYR A 227 11.50 7.20 -30.20
C TYR A 227 10.38 7.41 -29.18
N ALA A 228 10.53 6.79 -28.01
CA ALA A 228 9.76 7.12 -26.83
C ALA A 228 10.43 8.32 -26.13
N SER A 229 9.76 9.46 -26.08
CA SER A 229 10.40 10.72 -25.66
C SER A 229 9.49 11.64 -24.86
N GLU A 230 10.08 12.44 -23.99
CA GLU A 230 9.44 13.59 -23.33
C GLU A 230 10.27 14.85 -23.64
N SER A 231 9.59 15.98 -23.86
CA SER A 231 10.26 17.27 -24.10
C SER A 231 10.77 17.85 -22.79
N LEU A 232 12.05 18.20 -22.74
CA LEU A 232 12.71 18.74 -21.56
C LEU A 232 13.40 20.08 -21.89
N SER A 233 13.64 20.90 -20.88
CA SER A 233 14.41 22.16 -21.00
C SER A 233 15.39 22.29 -19.83
N GLY A 234 16.53 22.93 -20.07
CA GLY A 234 17.62 23.05 -19.09
C GLY A 234 18.50 21.81 -19.03
N ASP A 235 19.31 21.72 -17.97
CA ASP A 235 20.24 20.61 -17.76
C ASP A 235 19.49 19.35 -17.32
N VAL A 236 19.82 18.21 -17.93
CA VAL A 236 19.17 16.93 -17.65
C VAL A 236 20.21 15.84 -17.38
N THR A 237 19.87 14.93 -16.48
CA THR A 237 20.61 13.68 -16.26
C THR A 237 19.67 12.51 -16.51
N ILE A 238 20.05 11.60 -17.41
CA ILE A 238 19.28 10.38 -17.70
C ILE A 238 20.06 9.19 -17.16
N THR A 239 19.44 8.43 -16.25
CA THR A 239 19.96 7.15 -15.77
C THR A 239 19.01 6.04 -16.21
N ALA A 240 19.48 5.15 -17.07
CA ALA A 240 18.70 4.01 -17.53
C ALA A 240 19.61 2.80 -17.75
N ARG A 241 19.00 1.60 -17.69
CA ARG A 241 19.65 0.34 -18.04
C ARG A 241 18.90 -0.28 -19.20
N VAL A 242 19.61 -0.67 -20.26
CA VAL A 242 19.04 -1.55 -21.28
C VAL A 242 18.92 -2.95 -20.66
N ALA A 243 17.70 -3.34 -20.31
CA ALA A 243 17.44 -4.63 -19.64
C ALA A 243 17.62 -5.82 -20.59
N SER A 244 17.19 -5.67 -21.84
CA SER A 244 17.34 -6.63 -22.92
C SER A 244 17.26 -5.91 -24.28
N GLN A 245 17.75 -6.58 -25.32
CA GLN A 245 17.61 -6.15 -26.70
C GLN A 245 17.42 -7.39 -27.58
N GLN A 246 16.43 -7.38 -28.47
CA GLN A 246 16.28 -8.43 -29.46
C GLN A 246 17.34 -8.28 -30.56
N ASN A 247 18.03 -9.36 -30.93
CA ASN A 247 18.98 -9.36 -32.04
C ASN A 247 18.25 -9.45 -33.40
N THR A 248 17.65 -8.35 -33.84
CA THR A 248 17.03 -8.24 -35.17
C THR A 248 18.05 -8.00 -36.28
N ASN A 249 19.18 -7.38 -35.93
CA ASN A 249 20.34 -7.16 -36.79
C ASN A 249 21.57 -6.92 -35.91
N ALA A 250 22.77 -7.27 -36.41
CA ALA A 250 24.02 -7.08 -35.68
C ALA A 250 24.32 -5.61 -35.27
N TRP A 251 23.74 -4.65 -36.01
CA TRP A 251 23.84 -3.20 -35.78
C TRP A 251 22.56 -2.57 -35.24
N ALA A 252 21.57 -3.37 -34.80
CA ALA A 252 20.39 -2.86 -34.12
C ALA A 252 20.82 -2.08 -32.86
N LYS A 253 20.14 -0.97 -32.58
CA LYS A 253 20.52 -0.04 -31.50
C LYS A 253 19.40 0.10 -30.50
N SER A 254 19.72 0.09 -29.21
CA SER A 254 18.80 0.46 -28.13
C SER A 254 19.59 1.21 -27.05
N GLY A 255 18.99 2.25 -26.48
CA GLY A 255 19.70 3.15 -25.59
C GLY A 255 18.96 4.41 -25.25
N VAL A 256 19.69 5.41 -24.76
CA VAL A 256 19.18 6.73 -24.35
C VAL A 256 19.71 7.81 -25.27
N MET A 257 18.80 8.65 -25.76
CA MET A 257 19.11 9.76 -26.67
C MET A 257 18.65 11.07 -26.06
N ILE A 258 19.44 12.12 -26.27
CA ILE A 258 18.99 13.51 -26.17
C ILE A 258 19.03 14.08 -27.59
N ARG A 259 17.93 14.67 -28.03
CA ARG A 259 17.74 15.17 -29.40
C ARG A 259 17.06 16.53 -29.36
N GLU A 260 17.52 17.45 -30.22
CA GLU A 260 17.00 18.83 -30.26
C GLU A 260 15.56 18.88 -30.77
N THR A 261 15.22 18.09 -31.79
CA THR A 261 13.87 18.03 -32.39
C THR A 261 13.56 16.65 -32.96
N THR A 262 12.30 16.36 -33.29
CA THR A 262 11.90 15.12 -33.98
C THR A 262 12.18 15.10 -35.49
N ALA A 263 12.78 16.16 -36.06
CA ALA A 263 13.17 16.18 -37.47
C ALA A 263 14.23 15.11 -37.77
N ALA A 264 14.18 14.42 -38.91
CA ALA A 264 15.05 13.29 -39.20
C ALA A 264 16.56 13.61 -39.26
N ASN A 265 16.94 14.86 -39.44
CA ASN A 265 18.35 15.32 -39.51
C ASN A 265 18.82 16.08 -38.25
N SER A 266 18.03 16.07 -37.17
CA SER A 266 18.29 16.84 -35.95
C SER A 266 19.63 16.51 -35.29
N SER A 267 20.13 17.47 -34.52
CA SER A 267 21.26 17.30 -33.61
C SER A 267 20.89 16.32 -32.49
N TYR A 268 21.81 15.42 -32.13
CA TYR A 268 21.58 14.46 -31.05
C TYR A 268 22.87 14.01 -30.38
N VAL A 269 22.74 13.46 -29.17
CA VAL A 269 23.71 12.59 -28.51
C VAL A 269 22.99 11.29 -28.13
N PHE A 270 23.56 10.14 -28.48
CA PHE A 270 22.95 8.83 -28.29
C PHE A 270 23.94 7.86 -27.68
N VAL A 271 23.59 7.32 -26.51
CA VAL A 271 24.35 6.25 -25.85
C VAL A 271 23.56 4.96 -25.99
N PHE A 272 24.15 3.93 -26.63
CA PHE A 272 23.43 2.74 -27.04
C PHE A 272 24.26 1.45 -26.97
N VAL A 273 23.55 0.33 -27.01
CA VAL A 273 24.12 -1.01 -27.13
C VAL A 273 23.71 -1.63 -28.46
N THR A 274 24.45 -2.65 -28.88
CA THR A 274 24.15 -3.47 -30.07
C THR A 274 24.25 -4.96 -29.73
N PRO A 275 23.48 -5.83 -30.37
CA PRO A 275 23.34 -7.22 -29.92
C PRO A 275 24.56 -8.10 -30.23
N SER A 276 25.36 -7.79 -31.25
CA SER A 276 26.50 -8.65 -31.64
C SER A 276 27.72 -7.97 -32.26
N MET A 277 27.77 -6.64 -32.34
CA MET A 277 28.92 -5.91 -32.89
C MET A 277 29.65 -5.07 -31.83
N GLY A 278 30.98 -5.18 -31.77
CA GLY A 278 31.84 -4.42 -30.85
C GLY A 278 32.03 -5.13 -29.51
N ARG A 279 33.30 -5.25 -29.08
CA ARG A 279 33.71 -5.96 -27.86
C ARG A 279 33.48 -5.13 -26.57
N GLU A 280 32.64 -4.10 -26.61
CA GLU A 280 32.47 -3.12 -25.54
C GLU A 280 30.98 -2.94 -25.15
N PRO A 281 30.67 -2.75 -23.86
CA PRO A 281 29.30 -2.85 -23.34
C PRO A 281 28.35 -1.69 -23.73
N ALA A 282 28.84 -0.53 -24.15
CA ALA A 282 28.04 0.62 -24.60
C ALA A 282 28.84 1.53 -25.56
N ARG A 283 28.16 2.20 -26.48
CA ARG A 283 28.74 3.16 -27.45
C ARG A 283 28.08 4.53 -27.32
N CYS A 284 28.78 5.58 -27.70
CA CYS A 284 28.25 6.94 -27.80
C CYS A 284 28.42 7.46 -29.23
N ASN A 285 27.36 8.07 -29.79
CA ASN A 285 27.37 8.74 -31.09
C ASN A 285 26.67 10.09 -30.99
N TRP A 286 27.06 11.05 -31.84
CA TRP A 286 26.44 12.37 -31.88
C TRP A 286 26.38 12.93 -33.29
N ARG A 287 25.38 13.76 -33.57
CA ARG A 287 25.33 14.64 -34.74
C ARG A 287 25.34 16.09 -34.26
N SER A 288 26.31 16.88 -34.74
CA SER A 288 26.37 18.32 -34.47
C SER A 288 25.32 19.07 -35.27
N LYS A 289 24.85 20.20 -34.74
CA LYS A 289 23.99 21.14 -35.45
C LYS A 289 24.69 21.61 -36.72
N GLN A 290 24.06 21.43 -37.88
CA GLN A 290 24.57 21.99 -39.12
C GLN A 290 24.37 23.50 -39.08
N VAL A 291 25.46 24.25 -39.14
CA VAL A 291 25.43 25.71 -39.32
C VAL A 291 25.11 25.93 -40.80
N MET A 292 23.97 26.53 -41.10
CA MET A 292 23.67 27.04 -42.45
C MET A 292 24.54 28.27 -42.76
#